data_AF-A0AA42W0H2-F1
#
_entry.id   AF-A0AA42W0H2-F1
#
_cell.length_a   1.000
_cell.length_b   1.000
_cell.length_c   1.000
_cell.angle_alpha   90.00
_cell.angle_beta   90.00
_cell.angle_gamma   90.00
#
_symmetry.space_group_name_H-M   'P 1'
#
loop_
_entity.id
_entity.type
_entity.pdbx_description
1 polymer ?
#
loop_
_entity_poly.entity_id
_entity_poly.type
_entity_poly.pdbx_seq_one_letter_code
_entity_poly.pdbx_strand_id
1 'polypeptide(L)'
;MAALVRLPGTTYNPNQAAGQVDRTAALVQAAVAAIARRAEEVTQSVAEGQKVQRQLQNRLDRWLREAAPKPGGAKLGYQPERDGLTRPLLQKAGLGEWDTFTCLGSLRDVEPSVNLLLDDRPLDDGYGQSYSAPVATQPAGTLAIQVAAAANASAGSTGQTGGNG
;
A
#
# COMPACT_ATOMS: atom_id res chain seq x y z
N MET A 1 -2.69 2.51 7.33
CA MET A 1 -2.99 3.87 6.80
C MET A 1 -1.72 4.64 6.47
N ALA A 2 -0.87 5.03 7.44
CA ALA A 2 0.34 5.82 7.17
C ALA A 2 1.27 5.20 6.09
N ALA A 3 1.47 3.88 6.10
CA ALA A 3 2.22 3.19 5.05
C ALA A 3 1.61 3.36 3.64
N LEU A 4 0.28 3.23 3.50
CA LEU A 4 -0.40 3.38 2.20
C LEU A 4 -0.39 4.81 1.66
N VAL A 5 -0.30 5.81 2.53
CA VAL A 5 -0.13 7.22 2.11
C VAL A 5 1.28 7.46 1.55
N ARG A 6 2.27 6.69 2.02
CA ARG A 6 3.70 6.84 1.68
C ARG A 6 4.15 5.98 0.51
N LEU A 7 3.52 4.82 0.31
CA LEU A 7 3.94 3.86 -0.71
C LEU A 7 3.87 4.39 -2.16
N PRO A 8 2.82 5.12 -2.59
CA PRO A 8 2.63 5.44 -4.01
C PRO A 8 3.56 6.52 -4.57
N GLY A 9 4.29 7.26 -3.72
CA GLY A 9 5.09 8.39 -4.17
C GLY A 9 5.98 8.96 -3.07
N THR A 10 6.78 9.96 -3.41
CA THR A 10 7.81 10.49 -2.49
C THR A 10 7.34 11.65 -1.63
N THR A 11 6.20 12.28 -1.93
CA THR A 11 5.69 13.47 -1.23
C THR A 11 5.58 13.29 0.29
N TYR A 12 5.10 12.13 0.74
CA TYR A 12 4.93 11.83 2.17
C TYR A 12 6.06 10.95 2.75
N ASN A 13 7.15 10.72 2.01
CA ASN A 13 8.25 9.88 2.49
C ASN A 13 9.16 10.54 3.51
N PRO A 14 9.55 11.84 3.35
CA PRO A 14 10.40 12.53 4.32
C PRO A 14 9.83 12.49 5.73
N ASN A 15 10.70 12.47 6.73
CA ASN A 15 10.28 12.35 8.12
C ASN A 15 9.29 13.46 8.52
N GLN A 16 9.61 14.70 8.17
CA GLN A 16 8.82 15.89 8.50
C GLN A 16 7.51 16.01 7.69
N ALA A 17 7.34 15.21 6.62
CA ALA A 17 6.09 15.19 5.87
C ALA A 17 4.91 14.63 6.68
N ALA A 18 5.19 13.98 7.82
CA ALA A 18 4.18 13.60 8.80
C ALA A 18 3.36 14.80 9.30
N GLY A 19 3.97 15.97 9.45
CA GLY A 19 3.28 17.21 9.83
C GLY A 19 2.54 17.92 8.69
N GLN A 20 2.70 17.45 7.45
CA GLN A 20 2.16 18.09 6.23
C GLN A 20 1.04 17.26 5.60
N VAL A 21 0.51 16.26 6.31
CA VAL A 21 -0.62 15.47 5.82
C VAL A 21 -1.87 16.33 5.73
N ASP A 22 -2.55 16.21 4.59
CA ASP A 22 -3.82 16.86 4.33
C ASP A 22 -4.89 15.79 4.09
N ARG A 23 -6.04 15.94 4.76
CA ARG A 23 -7.22 15.09 4.57
C ARG A 23 -7.75 15.15 3.14
N THR A 24 -7.59 16.27 2.46
CA THR A 24 -8.13 16.46 1.11
C THR A 24 -7.22 15.88 0.02
N ALA A 25 -5.99 15.51 0.37
CA ALA A 25 -5.04 14.94 -0.58
C ALA A 25 -5.58 13.63 -1.17
N ALA A 26 -5.50 13.50 -2.51
CA ALA A 26 -5.99 12.33 -3.23
C ALA A 26 -5.37 11.02 -2.72
N LEU A 27 -4.08 11.04 -2.35
CA LEU A 27 -3.39 9.87 -1.77
C LEU A 27 -3.98 9.45 -0.41
N VAL A 28 -4.36 10.41 0.44
CA VAL A 28 -4.96 10.12 1.75
C VAL A 28 -6.37 9.57 1.57
N GLN A 29 -7.17 10.17 0.70
CA GLN A 29 -8.52 9.68 0.39
C GLN A 29 -8.49 8.28 -0.24
N ALA A 30 -7.57 8.05 -1.19
CA ALA A 30 -7.36 6.74 -1.81
C ALA A 30 -6.95 5.68 -0.78
N ALA A 31 -6.07 6.01 0.16
CA ALA A 31 -5.67 5.08 1.22
C ALA A 31 -6.84 4.70 2.14
N VAL A 32 -7.70 5.67 2.50
CA VAL A 32 -8.90 5.40 3.30
C VAL A 32 -9.88 4.52 2.54
N ALA A 33 -10.17 4.87 1.28
CA ALA A 33 -11.08 4.12 0.43
C ALA A 33 -10.60 2.69 0.17
N ALA A 34 -9.30 2.50 -0.10
CA ALA A 34 -8.72 1.19 -0.35
C ALA A 34 -8.87 0.24 0.85
N ILE A 35 -8.62 0.73 2.07
CA ILE A 35 -8.77 -0.08 3.28
C ILE A 35 -10.24 -0.39 3.56
N ALA A 36 -11.14 0.60 3.45
CA ALA A 36 -12.56 0.41 3.70
C ALA A 36 -13.18 -0.58 2.70
N ARG A 37 -12.89 -0.41 1.40
CA ARG A 37 -13.30 -1.34 0.36
C ARG A 37 -12.81 -2.76 0.63
N ARG A 38 -11.54 -2.92 1.05
CA ARG A 38 -11.00 -4.24 1.37
C ARG A 38 -11.75 -4.89 2.54
N ALA A 39 -12.12 -4.11 3.55
CA ALA A 39 -12.92 -4.62 4.66
C ALA A 39 -14.28 -5.14 4.16
N GLU A 40 -14.98 -4.40 3.30
CA GLU A 40 -16.24 -4.84 2.68
C GLU A 40 -16.07 -6.14 1.91
N GLU A 41 -15.04 -6.23 1.07
CA GLU A 41 -14.75 -7.42 0.27
C GLU A 41 -14.39 -8.64 1.11
N VAL A 42 -13.66 -8.46 2.22
CA VAL A 42 -13.28 -9.58 3.10
C VAL A 42 -14.46 -10.05 3.94
N THR A 43 -15.26 -9.13 4.48
CA THR A 43 -16.38 -9.48 5.36
C THR A 43 -17.69 -9.67 4.60
N GLN A 44 -17.72 -9.41 3.29
CA GLN A 44 -18.93 -9.37 2.45
C GLN A 44 -20.02 -8.46 3.06
N SER A 45 -19.63 -7.34 3.65
CA SER A 45 -20.54 -6.45 4.40
C SER A 45 -20.17 -4.97 4.23
N VAL A 46 -21.08 -4.23 3.62
CA VAL A 46 -20.98 -2.76 3.46
C VAL A 46 -20.95 -2.06 4.82
N ALA A 47 -21.69 -2.57 5.81
CA ALA A 47 -21.73 -1.98 7.14
C ALA A 47 -20.37 -2.03 7.86
N GLU A 48 -19.62 -3.13 7.70
CA GLU A 48 -18.27 -3.24 8.26
C GLU A 48 -17.28 -2.34 7.53
N GLY A 49 -17.40 -2.19 6.20
CA GLY A 49 -16.64 -1.19 5.43
C GLY A 49 -16.81 0.23 5.95
N GLN A 50 -18.06 0.67 6.10
CA GLN A 50 -18.38 2.00 6.63
C GLN A 50 -17.85 2.18 8.06
N LYS A 51 -17.90 1.14 8.89
CA LYS A 51 -17.32 1.17 10.25
C LYS A 51 -15.81 1.34 10.21
N VAL A 52 -15.10 0.59 9.37
CA VAL A 52 -13.66 0.74 9.17
C VAL A 52 -13.33 2.14 8.63
N GLN A 53 -14.10 2.66 7.69
CA GLN A 53 -13.95 4.02 7.18
C GLN A 53 -14.06 5.06 8.32
N ARG A 54 -15.08 4.97 9.18
CA ARG A 54 -15.22 5.85 10.35
C ARG A 54 -14.01 5.76 11.30
N GLN A 55 -13.52 4.56 11.57
CA GLN A 55 -12.32 4.38 12.40
C GLN A 55 -11.07 5.01 11.76
N LEU A 56 -10.91 4.89 10.44
CA LEU A 56 -9.81 5.54 9.71
C LEU A 56 -9.91 7.06 9.77
N GLN A 57 -11.12 7.62 9.66
CA GLN A 57 -11.34 9.06 9.82
C GLN A 57 -10.95 9.54 11.22
N ASN A 58 -11.34 8.81 12.28
CA ASN A 58 -10.93 9.14 13.64
C ASN A 58 -9.40 9.10 13.82
N ARG A 59 -8.72 8.13 13.20
CA ARG A 59 -7.25 8.06 13.20
C ARG A 59 -6.63 9.24 12.45
N LEU A 60 -7.22 9.64 11.33
CA LEU A 60 -6.78 10.80 10.56
C LEU A 60 -7.00 12.11 11.35
N ASP A 61 -8.12 12.27 12.05
CA ASP A 61 -8.35 13.41 12.94
C ASP A 61 -7.28 13.49 14.03
N ARG A 62 -6.92 12.34 14.62
CA ARG A 62 -5.84 12.29 15.61
C ARG A 62 -4.50 12.69 15.00
N TRP A 63 -4.18 12.20 13.81
CA TRP A 63 -2.95 12.59 13.11
C TRP A 63 -2.91 14.11 12.88
N LEU A 64 -3.99 14.69 12.34
CA LEU A 64 -4.06 16.13 12.07
C LEU A 64 -3.93 16.97 13.34
N ARG A 65 -4.50 16.52 14.47
CA ARG A 65 -4.31 17.17 15.78
C ARG A 65 -2.87 17.15 16.28
N GLU A 66 -2.12 16.08 15.99
CA GLU A 66 -0.70 15.99 16.31
C GLU A 66 0.15 16.84 15.35
N ALA A 67 -0.28 16.98 14.10
CA ALA A 67 0.38 17.79 13.08
C ALA A 67 0.12 19.30 13.27
N ALA A 68 -0.95 19.67 13.97
CA ALA A 68 -1.29 21.06 14.25
C ALA A 68 -0.12 21.79 14.96
N PRO A 69 0.18 23.05 14.58
CA PRO A 69 1.26 23.82 15.18
C PRO A 69 1.16 23.85 16.71
N LYS A 70 2.28 23.57 17.37
CA LYS A 70 2.38 23.60 18.84
C LYS A 70 3.22 24.80 19.30
N PRO A 71 2.94 25.36 20.49
CA PRO A 71 3.81 26.35 21.11
C PRO A 71 5.25 25.82 21.23
N GLY A 72 6.24 26.66 20.95
CA GLY A 72 7.67 26.27 21.02
C GLY A 72 8.27 25.72 19.73
N GLY A 73 7.54 25.75 18.60
CA GLY A 73 8.08 25.40 17.29
C GLY A 73 8.32 23.90 17.07
N ALA A 74 7.74 23.05 17.94
CA ALA A 74 7.81 21.61 17.79
C ALA A 74 7.16 21.16 16.47
N LYS A 75 7.81 20.22 15.79
CA LYS A 75 7.38 19.69 14.49
C LYS A 75 6.99 18.22 14.65
N LEU A 76 6.08 17.75 13.81
CA LEU A 76 5.71 16.33 13.76
C LEU A 76 6.56 15.61 12.71
N GLY A 77 7.28 14.58 13.13
CA GLY A 77 7.97 13.64 12.27
C GLY A 77 7.36 12.24 12.38
N TYR A 78 7.63 11.34 11.43
CA TYR A 78 7.29 9.92 11.62
C TYR A 78 8.09 9.29 12.76
N GLN A 79 9.36 9.69 12.91
CA GLN A 79 10.33 9.23 13.89
C GLN A 79 10.98 10.44 14.59
N PRO A 80 11.56 10.25 15.79
CA PRO A 80 12.24 11.35 16.48
C PRO A 80 13.54 11.73 15.74
N GLU A 81 13.90 13.00 15.77
CA GLU A 81 15.20 13.50 15.30
C GLU A 81 16.04 14.01 16.48
N ARG A 82 17.36 14.12 16.28
CA ARG A 82 18.31 14.64 17.29
C ARG A 82 18.35 16.19 17.29
N ASP A 83 17.20 16.81 17.15
CA ASP A 83 17.04 18.28 17.08
C ASP A 83 16.33 18.86 18.33
N GLY A 84 15.77 18.01 19.19
CA GLY A 84 15.00 18.42 20.37
C GLY A 84 13.63 19.04 20.06
N LEU A 85 13.23 19.10 18.79
CA LEU A 85 12.00 19.76 18.31
C LEU A 85 11.06 18.78 17.62
N THR A 86 11.57 17.71 17.03
CA THR A 86 10.79 16.75 16.27
C THR A 86 10.14 15.72 17.18
N ARG A 87 8.81 15.81 17.31
CA ARG A 87 7.98 14.83 18.01
C ARG A 87 7.65 13.67 17.08
N PRO A 88 7.77 12.41 17.53
CA PRO A 88 7.42 11.26 16.72
C PRO A 88 5.91 11.01 16.69
N LEU A 89 5.37 10.80 15.50
CA LEU A 89 4.03 10.27 15.29
C LEU A 89 4.00 8.76 15.57
N LEU A 90 4.95 8.01 15.00
CA LEU A 90 4.98 6.55 15.12
C LEU A 90 5.82 6.14 16.32
N GLN A 91 5.27 5.28 17.16
CA GLN A 91 5.93 4.76 18.36
C GLN A 91 6.17 3.27 18.19
N LYS A 92 7.31 2.74 18.65
CA LYS A 92 7.53 1.29 18.66
C LYS A 92 6.72 0.66 19.79
N ALA A 93 6.15 -0.51 19.53
CA ALA A 93 5.56 -1.32 20.58
C ALA A 93 6.63 -1.70 21.62
N GLY A 94 6.24 -1.64 22.90
CA GLY A 94 7.09 -1.96 24.05
C GLY A 94 6.25 -2.34 25.26
N LEU A 95 6.87 -2.37 26.44
CA LEU A 95 6.21 -2.72 27.71
C LEU A 95 5.25 -1.65 28.24
N GLY A 96 5.25 -0.46 27.66
CA GLY A 96 4.33 0.63 28.03
C GLY A 96 2.95 0.51 27.37
N GLU A 97 2.09 1.49 27.64
CA GLU A 97 0.77 1.56 27.00
C GLU A 97 0.89 1.72 25.50
N TRP A 98 0.04 1.00 24.77
CA TRP A 98 -0.06 1.13 23.33
C TRP A 98 -1.07 2.21 22.96
N ASP A 99 -0.66 3.06 22.04
CA ASP A 99 -1.47 4.16 21.54
C ASP A 99 -1.83 3.95 20.07
N THR A 100 -2.67 4.83 19.52
CA THR A 100 -3.21 4.74 18.15
C THR A 100 -2.14 4.63 17.06
N PHE A 101 -0.94 5.19 17.28
CA PHE A 101 0.18 5.18 16.34
C PHE A 101 1.35 4.29 16.81
N THR A 102 1.12 3.43 17.79
CA THR A 102 2.07 2.38 18.13
C THR A 102 2.11 1.36 17.00
N CYS A 103 3.31 1.12 16.48
CA CYS A 103 3.60 0.23 15.38
C CYS A 103 4.36 -0.99 15.91
N LEU A 104 3.91 -2.17 15.50
CA LEU A 104 4.60 -3.42 15.76
C LEU A 104 5.90 -3.50 14.95
N GLY A 105 6.87 -4.27 15.45
CA GLY A 105 8.17 -4.42 14.81
C GLY A 105 8.10 -5.32 13.58
N SER A 106 7.15 -6.26 13.55
CA SER A 106 6.99 -7.26 12.50
C SER A 106 5.52 -7.46 12.11
N LEU A 107 5.26 -7.80 10.85
CA LEU A 107 3.93 -8.27 10.41
C LEU A 107 3.56 -9.63 11.02
N ARG A 108 4.54 -10.40 11.52
CA ARG A 108 4.24 -11.63 12.29
C ARG A 108 3.52 -11.35 13.59
N ASP A 109 3.73 -10.16 14.16
CA ASP A 109 3.13 -9.75 15.43
C ASP A 109 1.60 -9.54 15.30
N VAL A 110 1.04 -9.61 14.08
CA VAL A 110 -0.39 -9.50 13.78
C VAL A 110 -1.05 -10.82 13.37
N GLU A 111 -0.32 -11.94 13.39
CA GLU A 111 -0.88 -13.25 13.05
C GLU A 111 -1.47 -13.96 14.29
N PRO A 112 -2.74 -14.45 14.26
CA PRO A 112 -3.15 -15.51 15.17
C PRO A 112 -2.28 -16.74 14.88
N SER A 113 -1.81 -17.43 15.93
CA SER A 113 -0.82 -18.52 15.89
C SER A 113 -0.81 -19.29 14.56
N VAL A 114 0.16 -19.02 13.69
CA VAL A 114 0.36 -19.86 12.51
C VAL A 114 0.88 -21.20 12.97
N ASN A 115 0.14 -22.28 12.69
CA ASN A 115 0.67 -23.62 12.86
C ASN A 115 1.77 -23.80 11.82
N LEU A 116 3.02 -23.60 12.23
CA LEU A 116 4.17 -24.00 11.44
C LEU A 116 4.11 -25.52 11.31
N LEU A 117 3.72 -26.01 10.13
CA LEU A 117 3.85 -27.43 9.81
C LEU A 117 5.34 -27.65 9.49
N LEU A 118 6.12 -28.00 10.51
CA LEU A 118 7.47 -28.52 10.26
C LEU A 118 7.30 -29.93 9.71
N ASP A 119 7.82 -30.13 8.51
CA ASP A 119 7.92 -31.44 7.90
C ASP A 119 9.26 -32.05 8.31
N ASP A 120 9.22 -33.17 9.03
CA ASP A 120 10.42 -33.89 9.48
C ASP A 120 11.11 -34.66 8.34
N ARG A 121 10.60 -34.55 7.10
CA ARG A 121 11.27 -35.12 5.94
C ARG A 121 12.68 -34.55 5.79
N PRO A 122 13.69 -35.41 5.55
CA PRO A 122 15.03 -34.94 5.19
C PRO A 122 14.93 -34.01 3.99
N LEU A 123 15.61 -32.86 4.03
CA LEU A 123 15.71 -31.90 2.91
C LEU A 123 16.41 -32.49 1.65
N ASP A 124 16.77 -33.78 1.68
CA ASP A 124 17.58 -34.52 0.73
C ASP A 124 16.79 -35.63 -0.01
N ASP A 125 15.45 -35.53 -0.06
CA ASP A 125 14.60 -36.44 -0.83
C ASP A 125 14.32 -35.96 -2.28
N GLY A 126 15.12 -35.01 -2.79
CA GLY A 126 15.08 -34.59 -4.19
C GLY A 126 14.36 -33.27 -4.49
N TYR A 127 14.01 -32.47 -3.47
CA TYR A 127 13.57 -31.07 -3.66
C TYR A 127 14.73 -30.10 -3.90
N GLY A 128 15.97 -30.60 -4.01
CA GLY A 128 17.13 -29.88 -4.52
C GLY A 128 17.18 -29.82 -6.06
N GLN A 129 16.04 -29.62 -6.73
CA GLN A 129 16.10 -29.22 -8.13
C GLN A 129 16.75 -27.84 -8.16
N SER A 130 18.03 -27.81 -8.56
CA SER A 130 18.77 -26.59 -8.81
C SER A 130 17.92 -25.67 -9.66
N TYR A 131 17.60 -24.49 -9.13
CA TYR A 131 16.90 -23.47 -9.90
C TYR A 131 17.80 -23.09 -11.07
N SER A 132 17.53 -23.61 -12.26
CA SER A 132 18.20 -23.19 -13.49
C SER A 132 17.46 -21.97 -14.00
N ALA A 133 18.11 -20.82 -13.96
CA ALA A 133 17.55 -19.60 -14.54
C ALA A 133 17.21 -19.86 -16.02
N PRO A 134 16.07 -19.38 -16.54
CA PRO A 134 15.78 -19.51 -17.96
C PRO A 134 16.88 -18.80 -18.76
N VAL A 135 17.56 -19.55 -19.62
CA VAL A 135 18.53 -18.98 -20.56
C VAL A 135 17.79 -18.02 -21.49
N ALA A 136 18.21 -16.75 -21.51
CA ALA A 136 17.67 -15.75 -22.40
C ALA A 136 18.12 -16.04 -23.84
N THR A 137 17.41 -16.92 -24.55
CA THR A 137 17.57 -17.05 -26.01
C THR A 137 16.58 -16.12 -26.69
N GLN A 138 16.91 -14.82 -26.72
CA GLN A 138 16.31 -13.88 -27.66
C GLN A 138 17.43 -13.28 -28.51
N PRO A 139 17.40 -13.41 -29.85
CA PRO A 139 18.32 -12.67 -30.69
C PRO A 139 18.01 -11.18 -30.53
N ALA A 140 19.07 -10.37 -30.51
CA ALA A 140 18.99 -8.92 -30.39
C ALA A 140 18.22 -8.33 -31.58
N GLY A 141 16.90 -8.20 -31.41
CA GLY A 141 16.00 -7.49 -32.31
C GLY A 141 15.42 -6.29 -31.58
N THR A 142 15.79 -5.11 -32.05
CA THR A 142 15.36 -3.77 -31.63
C THR A 142 13.94 -3.70 -31.08
N LEU A 143 13.79 -3.33 -29.79
CA LEU A 143 12.50 -3.04 -29.17
C LEU A 143 11.96 -1.69 -29.67
N ALA A 144 11.05 -1.71 -30.64
CA ALA A 144 10.20 -0.58 -30.95
C ALA A 144 9.09 -0.50 -29.88
N ILE A 145 9.12 0.55 -29.06
CA ILE A 145 8.06 0.89 -28.12
C ILE A 145 6.93 1.51 -28.95
N GLN A 146 5.85 0.77 -29.20
CA GLN A 146 4.60 1.33 -29.73
C GLN A 146 3.53 1.36 -28.63
N VAL A 147 3.14 2.59 -28.30
CA VAL A 147 2.02 2.93 -27.41
C VAL A 147 0.72 2.50 -28.08
N ALA A 148 0.03 1.52 -27.51
CA ALA A 148 -1.31 1.12 -27.94
C ALA A 148 -2.35 2.10 -27.37
N ALA A 149 -2.76 3.07 -28.19
CA ALA A 149 -4.07 3.71 -28.03
C ALA A 149 -5.13 2.72 -28.54
N ALA A 150 -6.00 2.27 -27.65
CA ALA A 150 -7.09 1.34 -27.98
C ALA A 150 -8.12 2.02 -28.88
N ALA A 151 -8.14 1.64 -30.16
CA ALA A 151 -9.29 1.78 -31.03
C ALA A 151 -10.23 0.60 -30.78
N ASN A 152 -11.35 0.87 -30.12
CA ASN A 152 -12.47 -0.07 -30.02
C ASN A 152 -13.47 0.29 -31.12
N ALA A 153 -13.41 -0.40 -32.25
CA ALA A 153 -14.52 -0.48 -33.20
C ALA A 153 -14.53 -1.88 -33.83
N SER A 154 -15.61 -2.57 -33.53
CA SER A 154 -15.93 -3.97 -33.81
C SER A 154 -16.18 -4.28 -35.28
N ALA A 155 -15.61 -5.40 -35.72
CA ALA A 155 -16.24 -6.55 -36.39
C ALA A 155 -17.10 -6.40 -37.67
N GLY A 156 -16.83 -7.30 -38.64
CA GLY A 156 -17.82 -7.93 -39.54
C GLY A 156 -17.89 -7.31 -40.94
N SER A 157 -17.17 -7.81 -41.94
CA SER A 157 -17.46 -8.97 -42.81
C SER A 157 -18.50 -8.72 -43.92
N THR A 158 -18.08 -9.09 -45.13
CA THR A 158 -18.88 -9.69 -46.22
C THR A 158 -19.30 -8.78 -47.39
N GLY A 159 -18.88 -9.17 -48.60
CA GLY A 159 -19.87 -9.35 -49.67
C GLY A 159 -19.93 -8.31 -50.79
N GLN A 160 -19.14 -8.54 -51.82
CA GLN A 160 -19.42 -8.36 -53.25
C GLN A 160 -20.91 -8.16 -53.63
N THR A 161 -21.24 -7.16 -54.47
CA THR A 161 -21.92 -7.29 -55.79
C THR A 161 -22.41 -5.93 -56.36
N GLY A 162 -22.02 -5.63 -57.61
CA GLY A 162 -22.91 -5.11 -58.66
C GLY A 162 -23.18 -3.60 -58.79
N GLY A 163 -22.88 -3.04 -59.98
CA GLY A 163 -23.88 -2.27 -60.73
C GLY A 163 -23.62 -0.79 -61.02
N ASN A 164 -23.10 -0.53 -62.23
CA ASN A 164 -23.29 0.60 -63.16
C ASN A 164 -23.76 1.99 -62.68
N GLY A 165 -23.00 2.98 -63.16
CA GLY A 165 -23.38 4.36 -63.44
C GLY A 165 -22.28 5.03 -64.24
#